data_AF-A0A1Y2H2P5-F1
#
_entry.id   AF-A0A1Y2H2P5-F1
#
_cell.length_a   1.000
_cell.length_b   1.000
_cell.length_c   1.000
_cell.angle_alpha   90.00
_cell.angle_beta   90.00
_cell.angle_gamma   90.00
#
_symmetry.space_group_name_H-M   'P 1'
#
loop_
_entity.id
_entity.type
_entity.pdbx_description
1 polymer ?
#
loop_
_entity_poly.entity_id
_entity_poly.type
_entity_poly.pdbx_seq_one_letter_code
_entity_poly.pdbx_strand_id
1 'polypeptide(L)'
;MPTAKVVLENVFGMLGIIFWSFQLLPQVIDNYKAKTTEGLSASMFLFWTLASLGFGSYSIIEDLSIPIIVQPHVFGFFSTTCFLQCIYYNQKKRWSLLKTLVISFLLAVGFAGIEAAAFFGTRAGLVHDVKGTLDAAGILPVVLLGVGFIPQYIDILRLRSVVSVSMVFIGADASGSVFSLISLALRDTFDLLAALNYVIVFVCDMVIVAFYLYFNKYKPSPDI
;
A
#
# COMPACT_ATOMS: atom_id res chain seq x y z
N MET A 1 10.07 10.26 31.09
CA MET A 1 9.73 8.90 30.62
C MET A 1 8.67 9.02 29.55
N PRO A 2 8.73 8.26 28.44
CA PRO A 2 7.64 8.22 27.47
C PRO A 2 6.33 7.88 28.18
N THR A 3 5.23 8.54 27.82
CA THR A 3 3.92 8.21 28.38
C THR A 3 3.51 6.82 27.88
N ALA A 4 2.69 6.09 28.65
CA ALA A 4 2.14 4.80 28.21
C ALA A 4 1.43 4.91 26.86
N LYS A 5 0.80 6.06 26.60
CA LYS A 5 0.13 6.40 25.34
C LYS A 5 1.10 6.39 24.14
N VAL A 6 2.26 7.07 24.25
CA VAL A 6 3.30 7.08 23.21
C VAL A 6 3.88 5.69 22.95
N VAL A 7 4.06 4.89 24.01
CA VAL A 7 4.53 3.51 23.86
C VAL A 7 3.51 2.67 23.09
N LEU A 8 2.22 2.76 23.45
CA LEU A 8 1.16 2.01 22.77
C LEU A 8 0.98 2.46 21.32
N GLU A 9 1.04 3.75 21.02
CA GLU A 9 1.03 4.29 19.66
C GLU A 9 2.09 3.59 18.78
N ASN A 10 3.32 3.50 19.26
CA ASN A 10 4.41 2.86 18.52
C ASN A 10 4.25 1.34 18.43
N VAL A 11 3.75 0.67 19.48
CA VAL A 11 3.49 -0.78 19.44
C VAL A 11 2.43 -1.11 18.38
N PHE A 12 1.32 -0.38 18.36
CA PHE A 12 0.27 -0.58 17.36
C PHE A 12 0.73 -0.19 15.95
N GLY A 13 1.54 0.86 15.81
CA GLY A 13 2.17 1.19 14.54
C GLY A 13 3.10 0.08 14.05
N MET A 14 3.84 -0.58 14.96
CA MET A 14 4.71 -1.71 14.63
C MET A 14 3.92 -2.95 14.19
N LEU A 15 2.78 -3.23 14.84
CA LEU A 15 1.85 -4.25 14.36
C LEU A 15 1.30 -3.87 12.98
N GLY A 16 0.95 -2.61 12.78
CA GLY A 16 0.54 -2.06 11.50
C GLY A 16 1.55 -2.38 10.39
N ILE A 17 2.83 -2.08 10.56
CA ILE A 17 3.84 -2.36 9.51
C ILE A 17 4.02 -3.86 9.23
N ILE A 18 3.97 -4.71 10.27
CA ILE A 18 4.07 -6.16 10.11
C ILE A 18 2.89 -6.69 9.28
N PHE A 19 1.67 -6.27 9.59
CA PHE A 19 0.48 -6.80 8.93
C PHE A 19 0.20 -6.11 7.59
N TRP A 20 0.46 -4.80 7.45
CA TRP A 20 0.15 -4.05 6.23
C TRP A 20 1.28 -4.03 5.20
N SER A 21 2.54 -3.90 5.64
CA SER A 21 3.66 -3.78 4.69
C SER A 21 4.25 -5.14 4.34
N PHE A 22 4.48 -6.01 5.33
CA PHE A 22 5.08 -7.32 5.08
C PHE A 22 4.12 -8.36 4.47
N GLN A 23 2.81 -8.09 4.40
CA GLN A 23 1.88 -8.96 3.69
C GLN A 23 2.22 -9.12 2.20
N LEU A 24 2.90 -8.14 1.58
CA LEU A 24 3.34 -8.22 0.19
C LEU A 24 4.58 -9.13 0.00
N LEU A 25 5.33 -9.42 1.07
CA LEU A 25 6.54 -10.24 0.98
C LEU A 25 6.24 -11.68 0.50
N PRO A 26 5.23 -12.40 1.02
CA PRO A 26 4.75 -13.65 0.44
C PRO A 26 4.53 -13.56 -1.07
N GLN A 27 3.86 -12.51 -1.57
CA GLN A 27 3.60 -12.33 -2.99
C GLN A 27 4.91 -12.16 -3.80
N VAL A 28 5.87 -11.39 -3.28
CA VAL A 28 7.20 -11.25 -3.90
C VAL A 28 7.90 -12.60 -4.01
N ILE A 29 7.84 -13.41 -2.95
CA ILE A 29 8.45 -14.75 -2.91
C ILE A 29 7.76 -15.69 -3.89
N ASP A 30 6.43 -15.69 -3.93
CA ASP A 30 5.63 -16.58 -4.78
C ASP A 30 5.82 -16.25 -6.26
N ASN A 31 5.82 -14.97 -6.63
CA ASN A 31 6.17 -14.52 -7.98
C ASN A 31 7.56 -15.01 -8.39
N TYR A 32 8.53 -14.93 -7.46
CA TYR A 32 9.88 -15.42 -7.73
C TYR A 32 9.94 -16.94 -7.86
N LYS A 33 9.21 -17.70 -7.05
CA LYS A 33 9.22 -19.18 -7.13
C LYS A 33 8.49 -19.67 -8.37
N ALA A 34 7.31 -19.12 -8.65
CA ALA A 34 6.45 -19.54 -9.76
C ALA A 34 6.97 -19.05 -11.12
N LYS A 35 7.79 -17.98 -11.16
CA LYS A 35 8.31 -17.36 -12.39
C LYS A 35 7.21 -16.91 -13.36
N THR A 36 6.01 -16.68 -12.84
CA THR A 36 4.84 -16.15 -13.54
C THR A 36 4.11 -15.18 -12.62
N THR A 37 3.40 -14.25 -13.22
CA THR A 37 2.55 -13.25 -12.53
C THR A 37 1.16 -13.21 -13.19
N GLU A 38 0.76 -14.32 -13.81
CA GLU A 38 -0.56 -14.46 -14.41
C GLU A 38 -1.64 -14.27 -13.35
N GLY A 39 -2.64 -13.43 -13.67
CA GLY A 39 -3.70 -13.05 -12.74
C GLY A 39 -3.38 -11.86 -11.83
N LEU A 40 -2.15 -11.33 -11.84
CA LEU A 40 -1.81 -10.12 -11.10
C LEU A 40 -1.97 -8.85 -11.94
N SER A 41 -2.47 -7.79 -11.31
CA SER A 41 -2.58 -6.47 -11.93
C SER A 41 -1.32 -5.64 -11.68
N ALA A 42 -0.51 -5.45 -12.72
CA ALA A 42 0.67 -4.57 -12.62
C ALA A 42 0.29 -3.12 -12.29
N SER A 43 -0.86 -2.62 -12.80
CA SER A 43 -1.28 -1.24 -12.53
C SER A 43 -1.66 -1.03 -11.06
N MET A 44 -2.20 -2.04 -10.38
CA MET A 44 -2.48 -1.98 -8.93
C MET A 44 -1.21 -1.67 -8.16
N PHE A 45 -0.15 -2.48 -8.35
CA PHE A 45 1.13 -2.26 -7.68
C PHE A 45 1.76 -0.91 -8.01
N LEU A 46 1.58 -0.41 -9.24
CA LEU A 46 2.05 0.91 -9.62
C LEU A 46 1.34 2.03 -8.82
N PHE A 47 0.00 1.98 -8.73
CA PHE A 47 -0.77 2.96 -7.96
C PHE A 47 -0.42 2.92 -6.47
N TRP A 48 -0.26 1.73 -5.91
CA TRP A 48 0.16 1.51 -4.53
C TRP A 48 1.57 2.04 -4.25
N THR A 49 2.51 1.82 -5.17
CA THR A 49 3.85 2.43 -5.07
C THR A 49 3.78 3.96 -5.08
N LEU A 50 2.99 4.56 -5.99
CA LEU A 50 2.86 6.01 -6.05
C LEU A 50 2.19 6.59 -4.79
N ALA A 51 1.20 5.88 -4.24
CA ALA A 51 0.58 6.24 -2.98
C ALA A 51 1.58 6.21 -1.82
N SER A 52 2.45 5.19 -1.76
CA SER A 52 3.52 5.10 -0.77
C SER A 52 4.46 6.30 -0.79
N LEU A 53 4.86 6.81 -1.96
CA LEU A 53 5.75 7.97 -2.05
C LEU A 53 5.09 9.23 -1.49
N GLY A 54 3.81 9.44 -1.83
CA GLY A 54 3.05 10.57 -1.29
C GLY A 54 2.86 10.44 0.22
N PHE A 55 2.41 9.27 0.71
CA PHE A 55 2.17 9.05 2.13
C PHE A 55 3.45 9.05 2.96
N GLY A 56 4.56 8.56 2.40
CA GLY A 56 5.89 8.65 3.00
C GLY A 56 6.27 10.10 3.32
N SER A 57 6.21 10.97 2.31
CA SER A 57 6.46 12.40 2.52
C SER A 57 5.50 13.06 3.52
N TYR A 58 4.19 12.75 3.44
CA TYR A 58 3.17 13.28 4.34
C TYR A 58 3.43 12.86 5.79
N SER A 59 3.70 11.58 6.01
CA SER A 59 3.92 11.01 7.35
C SER A 59 5.12 11.61 8.07
N ILE A 60 6.18 11.99 7.32
CA ILE A 60 7.35 12.69 7.87
C ILE A 60 7.00 14.12 8.25
N ILE A 61 6.20 14.82 7.43
CA ILE A 61 5.82 16.22 7.67
C ILE A 61 4.92 16.35 8.89
N GLU A 62 3.95 15.45 9.03
CA GLU A 62 3.04 15.40 10.17
C GLU A 62 3.65 14.75 11.42
N ASP A 63 4.93 14.35 11.35
CA ASP A 63 5.67 13.74 12.46
C ASP A 63 4.86 12.60 13.10
N LEU A 64 4.37 11.68 12.25
CA LEU A 64 3.66 10.48 12.71
C LEU A 64 4.61 9.54 13.47
N SER A 65 4.08 8.55 14.18
CA SER A 65 4.93 7.57 14.87
C SER A 65 5.94 6.91 13.92
N ILE A 66 7.15 6.62 14.42
CA ILE A 66 8.24 6.05 13.61
C ILE A 66 7.78 4.84 12.78
N PRO A 67 7.00 3.88 13.32
CA PRO A 67 6.50 2.78 12.51
C PRO A 67 5.63 3.24 11.34
N ILE A 68 4.72 4.20 11.54
CA ILE A 68 3.85 4.75 10.49
C ILE A 68 4.68 5.49 9.43
N ILE A 69 5.77 6.16 9.81
CA ILE A 69 6.70 6.77 8.85
C ILE A 69 7.41 5.71 8.01
N VAL A 70 7.88 4.63 8.63
CA VAL A 70 8.64 3.55 7.93
C VAL A 70 7.71 2.69 7.06
N GLN A 71 6.45 2.53 7.46
CA GLN A 71 5.46 1.67 6.83
C GLN A 71 5.26 1.88 5.31
N PRO A 72 5.03 3.10 4.78
CA PRO A 72 4.87 3.33 3.35
C PRO A 72 6.13 3.04 2.55
N HIS A 73 7.32 3.22 3.13
CA HIS A 73 8.59 2.90 2.46
C HIS A 73 8.76 1.40 2.27
N VAL A 74 8.45 0.61 3.30
CA VAL A 74 8.51 -0.87 3.23
C VAL A 74 7.44 -1.41 2.28
N PHE A 75 6.20 -0.91 2.38
CA PHE A 75 5.12 -1.31 1.48
C PHE A 75 5.43 -0.92 0.02
N GLY A 76 5.92 0.30 -0.20
CA GLY A 76 6.30 0.82 -1.52
C GLY A 76 7.43 0.02 -2.15
N PHE A 77 8.40 -0.44 -1.36
CA PHE A 77 9.46 -1.33 -1.82
C PHE A 77 8.92 -2.68 -2.32
N PHE A 78 8.09 -3.35 -1.52
CA PHE A 78 7.51 -4.63 -1.92
C PHE A 78 6.54 -4.47 -3.10
N SER A 79 5.71 -3.42 -3.11
CA SER A 79 4.80 -3.11 -4.22
C SER A 79 5.57 -2.87 -5.51
N THR A 80 6.66 -2.09 -5.47
CA THR A 80 7.52 -1.84 -6.63
C THR A 80 8.18 -3.14 -7.10
N THR A 81 8.58 -4.00 -6.19
CA THR A 81 9.15 -5.31 -6.53
C THR A 81 8.13 -6.18 -7.25
N CYS A 82 6.89 -6.25 -6.75
CA CYS A 82 5.79 -6.94 -7.43
C CYS A 82 5.49 -6.34 -8.81
N PHE A 83 5.47 -5.02 -8.95
CA PHE A 83 5.31 -4.34 -10.23
C PHE A 83 6.40 -4.74 -11.24
N LEU A 84 7.67 -4.70 -10.82
CA LEU A 84 8.80 -5.12 -11.64
C LEU A 84 8.74 -6.60 -12.00
N GLN A 85 8.34 -7.47 -11.08
CA GLN A 85 8.13 -8.88 -11.35
C GLN A 85 7.01 -9.11 -12.37
N CYS A 86 5.91 -8.33 -12.30
CA CYS A 86 4.84 -8.40 -13.29
C CYS A 86 5.35 -8.08 -14.70
N ILE A 87 6.26 -7.10 -14.82
CA ILE A 87 6.85 -6.76 -16.11
C ILE A 87 7.88 -7.81 -16.55
N TYR A 88 8.76 -8.25 -15.66
CA TYR A 88 9.85 -9.17 -15.98
C TYR A 88 9.35 -10.57 -16.36
N TYR A 89 8.38 -11.10 -15.61
CA TYR A 89 7.80 -12.42 -15.85
C TYR A 89 6.64 -12.41 -16.87
N ASN A 90 6.36 -11.28 -17.51
CA ASN A 90 5.35 -11.22 -18.56
C ASN A 90 5.74 -12.08 -19.77
N GLN A 91 4.95 -13.14 -20.01
CA GLN A 91 5.15 -14.14 -21.07
C GLN A 91 5.22 -13.53 -22.48
N LYS A 92 4.55 -12.38 -22.74
CA LYS A 92 4.47 -11.77 -24.08
C LYS A 92 5.69 -10.91 -24.44
N LYS A 93 6.39 -10.34 -23.46
CA LYS A 93 7.56 -9.47 -23.65
C LYS A 93 8.54 -9.64 -22.47
N ARG A 94 9.22 -10.77 -22.42
CA ARG A 94 10.22 -11.03 -21.38
C ARG A 94 11.38 -10.03 -21.49
N TRP A 95 11.58 -9.22 -20.45
CA TRP A 95 12.71 -8.29 -20.39
C TRP A 95 14.00 -9.05 -20.06
N SER A 96 15.14 -8.56 -20.59
CA SER A 96 16.44 -9.07 -20.16
C SER A 96 16.74 -8.60 -18.72
N LEU A 97 17.58 -9.34 -18.01
CA LEU A 97 17.99 -9.00 -16.64
C LEU A 97 18.59 -7.58 -16.58
N LEU A 98 19.48 -7.24 -17.52
CA LEU A 98 20.09 -5.91 -17.60
C LEU A 98 19.04 -4.80 -17.75
N LYS A 99 18.07 -4.95 -18.66
CA LYS A 99 16.99 -3.97 -18.84
C LYS A 99 16.19 -3.79 -17.56
N THR A 100 15.91 -4.89 -16.85
CA THR A 100 15.18 -4.87 -15.59
C THR A 100 15.96 -4.16 -14.49
N LEU A 101 17.26 -4.43 -14.36
CA LEU A 101 18.13 -3.77 -13.39
C LEU A 101 18.27 -2.27 -13.66
N VAL A 102 18.46 -1.88 -14.92
CA VAL A 102 18.54 -0.46 -15.32
C VAL A 102 17.24 0.26 -15.00
N ILE A 103 16.09 -0.31 -15.36
CA ILE A 103 14.79 0.31 -15.07
C ILE A 103 14.51 0.35 -13.57
N SER A 104 14.89 -0.68 -12.82
CA SER A 104 14.76 -0.68 -11.35
C SER A 104 15.57 0.45 -10.72
N PHE A 105 16.80 0.66 -11.19
CA PHE A 105 17.65 1.76 -10.73
C PHE A 105 17.05 3.13 -11.09
N LEU A 106 16.59 3.32 -12.33
CA LEU A 106 15.95 4.56 -12.77
C LEU A 106 14.66 4.85 -11.98
N LEU A 107 13.85 3.83 -11.69
CA LEU A 107 12.67 3.98 -10.84
C LEU A 107 13.06 4.34 -9.41
N ALA A 108 14.07 3.72 -8.83
CA ALA A 108 14.54 4.06 -7.48
C ALA A 108 14.99 5.53 -7.38
N VAL A 109 15.78 5.99 -8.36
CA VAL A 109 16.20 7.41 -8.44
C VAL A 109 14.99 8.33 -8.65
N GLY A 110 14.08 7.97 -9.56
CA GLY A 110 12.87 8.74 -9.82
C GLY A 110 11.95 8.84 -8.61
N PHE A 111 11.76 7.74 -7.87
CA PHE A 111 10.95 7.68 -6.66
C PHE A 111 11.55 8.51 -5.53
N ALA A 112 12.86 8.40 -5.30
CA ALA A 112 13.55 9.26 -4.34
C ALA A 112 13.40 10.75 -4.71
N GLY A 113 13.49 11.09 -6.01
CA GLY A 113 13.26 12.44 -6.51
C GLY A 113 11.83 12.92 -6.31
N ILE A 114 10.83 12.08 -6.59
CA ILE A 114 9.40 12.40 -6.40
C ILE A 114 9.09 12.61 -4.93
N GLU A 115 9.55 11.73 -4.05
CA GLU A 115 9.31 11.83 -2.61
C GLU A 115 10.02 13.04 -2.01
N ALA A 116 11.27 13.31 -2.41
CA ALA A 116 11.97 14.53 -2.00
C ALA A 116 11.24 15.80 -2.51
N ALA A 117 10.75 15.80 -3.76
CA ALA A 117 9.99 16.91 -4.30
C ALA A 117 8.66 17.12 -3.57
N ALA A 118 7.95 16.04 -3.23
CA ALA A 118 6.74 16.10 -2.43
C ALA A 118 7.02 16.64 -1.02
N PHE A 119 8.09 16.18 -0.38
CA PHE A 119 8.51 16.66 0.93
C PHE A 119 8.88 18.15 0.91
N PHE A 120 9.85 18.54 0.08
CA PHE A 120 10.32 19.93 0.02
C PHE A 120 9.24 20.88 -0.52
N GLY A 121 8.45 20.44 -1.50
CA GLY A 121 7.32 21.21 -2.03
C GLY A 121 6.27 21.46 -0.97
N THR A 122 5.92 20.44 -0.18
CA THR A 122 4.93 20.58 0.89
C THR A 122 5.45 21.46 2.02
N ARG A 123 6.70 21.28 2.43
CA ARG A 123 7.37 22.12 3.42
C ARG A 123 7.49 23.58 2.98
N ALA A 124 7.82 23.83 1.71
CA ALA A 124 7.87 25.18 1.16
C ALA A 124 6.48 25.84 1.17
N GLY A 125 5.43 25.10 0.80
CA GLY A 125 4.06 25.60 0.88
C GLY A 125 3.66 25.97 2.30
N LEU A 126 4.01 25.16 3.30
CA LEU A 126 3.78 25.47 4.71
C LEU A 126 4.54 26.73 5.18
N VAL A 127 5.81 26.89 4.78
CA VAL A 127 6.63 28.06 5.13
C VAL A 127 6.09 29.34 4.49
N HIS A 128 5.56 29.24 3.28
CA HIS A 128 5.00 30.37 2.53
C HIS A 128 3.49 30.57 2.74
N ASP A 129 2.89 29.88 3.71
CA ASP A 129 1.44 29.95 4.04
C ASP A 129 0.53 29.68 2.82
N VAL A 130 0.97 28.79 1.92
CA VAL A 130 0.19 28.33 0.78
C VAL A 130 -0.85 27.34 1.28
N LYS A 131 -2.11 27.79 1.31
CA LYS A 131 -3.24 26.99 1.79
C LYS A 131 -3.44 25.73 0.94
N GLY A 132 -3.77 24.62 1.59
CA GLY A 132 -4.11 23.36 0.94
C GLY A 132 -2.93 22.51 0.50
N THR A 133 -1.67 22.96 0.70
CA THR A 133 -0.51 22.16 0.32
C THR A 133 -0.40 20.87 1.15
N LEU A 134 -0.59 20.96 2.47
CA LEU A 134 -0.61 19.78 3.34
C LEU A 134 -1.80 18.86 3.04
N ASP A 135 -2.98 19.44 2.82
CA ASP A 135 -4.18 18.67 2.47
C ASP A 135 -3.98 17.89 1.18
N ALA A 136 -3.37 18.50 0.16
CA ALA A 136 -3.07 17.81 -1.10
C ALA A 136 -2.09 16.65 -0.89
N ALA A 137 -1.06 16.84 -0.06
CA ALA A 137 -0.09 15.80 0.27
C ALA A 137 -0.73 14.61 1.01
N GLY A 138 -1.75 14.85 1.83
CA GLY A 138 -2.51 13.79 2.52
C GLY A 138 -3.61 13.14 1.70
N ILE A 139 -4.32 13.90 0.83
CA ILE A 139 -5.43 13.38 0.02
C ILE A 139 -4.94 12.55 -1.16
N LEU A 140 -3.87 12.96 -1.82
CA LEU A 140 -3.37 12.29 -3.02
C LEU A 140 -3.06 10.79 -2.78
N PRO A 141 -2.36 10.39 -1.70
CA PRO A 141 -2.14 8.98 -1.39
C PRO A 141 -3.44 8.19 -1.18
N VAL A 142 -4.42 8.76 -0.47
CA VAL A 142 -5.72 8.13 -0.21
C VAL A 142 -6.43 7.80 -1.53
N VAL A 143 -6.44 8.75 -2.46
CA VAL A 143 -7.04 8.56 -3.80
C VAL A 143 -6.29 7.49 -4.58
N LEU A 144 -4.94 7.54 -4.60
CA LEU A 144 -4.13 6.57 -5.31
C LEU A 144 -4.29 5.15 -4.77
N LEU A 145 -4.38 4.97 -3.44
CA LEU A 145 -4.68 3.67 -2.83
C LEU A 145 -6.03 3.14 -3.31
N GLY A 146 -7.09 3.94 -3.19
CA GLY A 146 -8.43 3.54 -3.63
C GLY A 146 -8.50 3.20 -5.12
N VAL A 147 -7.84 3.98 -5.98
CA VAL A 147 -7.72 3.69 -7.42
C VAL A 147 -6.94 2.39 -7.66
N GLY A 148 -5.94 2.09 -6.84
CA GLY A 148 -5.18 0.85 -6.90
C GLY A 148 -6.04 -0.41 -6.75
N PHE A 149 -7.17 -0.35 -6.01
CA PHE A 149 -8.09 -1.49 -5.86
C PHE A 149 -9.03 -1.70 -7.07
N ILE A 150 -9.19 -0.72 -7.96
CA ILE A 150 -10.14 -0.79 -9.08
C ILE A 150 -9.90 -2.01 -9.99
N PRO A 151 -8.67 -2.31 -10.45
CA PRO A 151 -8.43 -3.49 -11.28
C PRO A 151 -8.90 -4.78 -10.61
N GLN A 152 -8.68 -4.89 -9.29
CA GLN A 152 -9.06 -6.07 -8.52
C GLN A 152 -10.58 -6.26 -8.47
N TYR A 153 -11.35 -5.17 -8.32
CA TYR A 153 -12.81 -5.23 -8.36
C TYR A 153 -13.33 -5.58 -9.75
N ILE A 154 -12.72 -5.05 -10.80
CA ILE A 154 -13.08 -5.39 -12.18
C ILE A 154 -12.89 -6.89 -12.42
N ASP A 155 -11.77 -7.46 -11.96
CA ASP A 155 -11.48 -8.89 -12.14
C ASP A 155 -12.45 -9.77 -11.35
N ILE A 156 -12.74 -9.42 -10.09
CA ILE A 156 -13.74 -10.13 -9.26
C ILE A 156 -15.12 -10.12 -9.93
N LEU A 157 -15.57 -8.97 -10.44
CA LEU A 157 -16.88 -8.83 -11.07
C LEU A 157 -16.96 -9.57 -12.41
N ARG A 158 -15.88 -9.57 -13.20
CA ARG A 158 -15.80 -10.31 -14.47
C ARG A 158 -15.79 -11.81 -14.27
N LEU A 159 -14.96 -12.31 -13.35
CA LEU A 159 -14.82 -13.75 -13.07
C LEU A 159 -15.95 -14.30 -12.21
N ARG A 160 -16.71 -13.41 -11.55
CA ARG A 160 -17.74 -13.74 -10.54
C ARG A 160 -17.18 -14.67 -9.46
N SER A 161 -15.93 -14.45 -9.08
CA SER A 161 -15.23 -15.23 -8.06
C SER A 161 -13.98 -14.48 -7.61
N VAL A 162 -13.55 -14.73 -6.37
CA VAL A 162 -12.35 -14.13 -5.77
C VAL A 162 -11.20 -15.16 -5.78
N VAL A 163 -10.90 -15.71 -6.96
CA VAL A 163 -9.84 -16.73 -7.11
C VAL A 163 -8.45 -16.09 -7.12
N SER A 164 -8.35 -14.83 -7.53
CA SER A 164 -7.07 -14.16 -7.78
C SER A 164 -6.38 -13.62 -6.52
N VAL A 165 -7.05 -13.58 -5.36
CA VAL A 165 -6.52 -12.95 -4.14
C VAL A 165 -6.66 -13.86 -2.93
N SER A 166 -5.56 -14.03 -2.18
CA SER A 166 -5.53 -14.80 -0.95
C SER A 166 -6.37 -14.13 0.15
N MET A 167 -7.27 -14.89 0.80
CA MET A 167 -8.03 -14.37 1.95
C MET A 167 -7.12 -14.09 3.15
N VAL A 168 -6.00 -14.79 3.29
CA VAL A 168 -4.99 -14.53 4.33
C VAL A 168 -4.32 -13.19 4.08
N PHE A 169 -4.04 -12.86 2.82
CA PHE A 169 -3.50 -11.56 2.42
C PHE A 169 -4.47 -10.44 2.80
N ILE A 170 -5.75 -10.55 2.40
CA ILE A 170 -6.77 -9.53 2.71
C ILE A 170 -6.98 -9.39 4.22
N GLY A 171 -6.96 -10.51 4.95
CA GLY A 171 -7.04 -10.49 6.41
C GLY A 171 -5.86 -9.77 7.06
N ALA A 172 -4.63 -9.98 6.55
CA ALA A 172 -3.45 -9.27 7.03
C ALA A 172 -3.50 -7.77 6.70
N ASP A 173 -3.87 -7.41 5.47
CA ASP A 173 -4.01 -6.03 4.99
C ASP A 173 -5.01 -5.24 5.85
N ALA A 174 -6.21 -5.80 6.05
CA ALA A 174 -7.25 -5.23 6.89
C ALA A 174 -6.82 -5.11 8.37
N SER A 175 -6.12 -6.12 8.90
CA SER A 175 -5.62 -6.10 10.29
C SER A 175 -4.55 -5.01 10.48
N GLY A 176 -3.64 -4.87 9.51
CA GLY A 176 -2.64 -3.82 9.49
C GLY A 176 -3.27 -2.43 9.50
N SER A 177 -4.32 -2.23 8.70
CA SER A 177 -5.10 -0.99 8.69
C SER A 177 -5.74 -0.70 10.06
N VAL A 178 -6.33 -1.70 10.72
CA VAL A 178 -6.90 -1.54 12.07
C VAL A 178 -5.83 -1.17 13.10
N PHE A 179 -4.68 -1.85 13.09
CA PHE A 179 -3.59 -1.54 14.03
C PHE A 179 -3.02 -0.14 13.81
N SER A 180 -2.83 0.29 12.57
CA SER A 180 -2.41 1.65 12.26
C SER A 180 -3.45 2.70 12.68
N LEU A 181 -4.75 2.41 12.54
CA LEU A 181 -5.81 3.28 13.05
C LEU A 181 -5.80 3.42 14.58
N ILE A 182 -5.55 2.31 15.29
CA ILE A 182 -5.40 2.34 16.75
C ILE A 182 -4.16 3.18 17.14
N SER A 183 -3.05 3.04 16.40
CA SER A 183 -1.86 3.87 16.59
C SER A 183 -2.19 5.37 16.48
N LEU A 184 -2.88 5.78 15.41
CA LEU A 184 -3.29 7.18 15.23
C LEU A 184 -4.30 7.67 16.28
N ALA A 185 -5.23 6.81 16.72
CA ALA A 185 -6.18 7.14 17.78
C ALA A 185 -5.49 7.36 19.15
N LEU A 186 -4.32 6.77 19.34
CA LEU A 186 -3.47 6.94 20.51
C LEU A 186 -2.53 8.14 20.40
N ARG A 187 -2.59 8.94 19.34
CA ARG A 187 -1.83 10.20 19.25
C ARG A 187 -2.48 11.30 20.10
N ASP A 188 -1.72 12.33 20.47
CA ASP A 188 -2.27 13.50 21.16
C ASP A 188 -3.12 14.39 20.26
N THR A 189 -2.71 14.58 19.01
CA THR A 189 -3.47 15.23 17.95
C THR A 189 -3.88 14.19 16.91
N PHE A 190 -5.18 13.97 16.76
CA PHE A 190 -5.67 13.02 15.76
C PHE A 190 -5.47 13.57 14.35
N ASP A 191 -4.78 12.80 13.50
CA ASP A 191 -4.59 13.12 12.09
C ASP A 191 -5.64 12.38 11.24
N LEU A 192 -6.59 13.15 10.71
CA LEU A 192 -7.68 12.62 9.90
C LEU A 192 -7.22 12.11 8.54
N LEU A 193 -6.28 12.79 7.87
CA LEU A 193 -5.85 12.39 6.52
C LEU A 193 -5.01 11.11 6.58
N ALA A 194 -4.16 10.97 7.60
CA ALA A 194 -3.48 9.73 7.91
C ALA A 194 -4.47 8.61 8.21
N ALA A 195 -5.51 8.88 9.01
CA ALA A 195 -6.53 7.88 9.30
C ALA A 195 -7.29 7.46 8.03
N LEU A 196 -7.66 8.40 7.16
CA LEU A 196 -8.32 8.11 5.89
C LEU A 196 -7.51 7.19 4.98
N ASN A 197 -6.18 7.29 5.02
CA ASN A 197 -5.27 6.40 4.29
C ASN A 197 -5.44 4.92 4.69
N TYR A 198 -5.72 4.65 5.97
CA TYR A 198 -5.99 3.29 6.44
C TYR A 198 -7.47 2.91 6.35
N VAL A 199 -8.39 3.86 6.54
CA VAL A 199 -9.84 3.62 6.38
C VAL A 199 -10.16 3.19 4.95
N ILE A 200 -9.58 3.83 3.93
CA ILE A 200 -9.86 3.48 2.54
C ILE A 200 -9.44 2.04 2.23
N VAL A 201 -8.26 1.62 2.71
CA VAL A 201 -7.77 0.24 2.54
C VAL A 201 -8.68 -0.73 3.24
N PHE A 202 -8.98 -0.49 4.52
CA PHE A 202 -9.86 -1.36 5.30
C PHE A 202 -11.25 -1.51 4.65
N VAL A 203 -11.87 -0.41 4.22
CA VAL A 203 -13.15 -0.44 3.51
C VAL A 203 -13.02 -1.22 2.20
N CYS A 204 -11.96 -0.98 1.45
CA CYS A 204 -11.72 -1.69 0.20
C CYS A 204 -11.58 -3.20 0.40
N ASP A 205 -10.89 -3.63 1.44
CA ASP A 205 -10.73 -5.03 1.82
C ASP A 205 -12.06 -5.65 2.26
N MET A 206 -12.87 -4.94 3.06
CA MET A 206 -14.18 -5.43 3.47
C MET A 206 -15.13 -5.62 2.27
N VAL A 207 -15.00 -4.80 1.24
CA VAL A 207 -15.72 -5.00 -0.03
C VAL A 207 -15.26 -6.30 -0.72
N ILE A 208 -13.95 -6.61 -0.72
CA ILE A 208 -13.43 -7.89 -1.26
C ILE A 208 -13.97 -9.07 -0.46
N VAL A 209 -13.94 -8.99 0.87
CA VAL A 209 -14.49 -10.03 1.75
C VAL A 209 -15.99 -10.23 1.49
N ALA A 210 -16.75 -9.15 1.33
CA ALA A 210 -18.17 -9.24 0.98
C ALA A 210 -18.39 -9.93 -0.37
N PHE A 211 -17.58 -9.62 -1.39
CA PHE A 211 -17.62 -10.34 -2.66
C PHE A 211 -17.25 -11.81 -2.51
N TYR A 212 -16.25 -12.14 -1.70
CA TYR A 212 -15.87 -13.52 -1.42
C TYR A 212 -17.04 -14.30 -0.82
N LEU A 213 -17.67 -13.78 0.23
CA LEU A 213 -18.82 -14.41 0.87
C LEU A 213 -20.01 -14.56 -0.10
N TYR A 214 -20.25 -13.55 -0.93
CA TYR A 214 -21.33 -13.58 -1.91
C TYR A 214 -21.09 -14.63 -3.01
N PHE A 215 -19.92 -14.62 -3.66
CA PHE A 215 -19.64 -15.51 -4.80
C PHE A 215 -19.30 -16.94 -4.38
N ASN A 216 -18.66 -17.15 -3.23
CA ASN A 216 -18.36 -18.50 -2.71
C ASN A 216 -19.64 -19.31 -2.43
N LYS A 217 -20.76 -18.63 -2.11
CA LYS A 217 -22.08 -19.27 -1.99
C LYS A 217 -22.60 -19.88 -3.30
N TYR A 218 -22.15 -19.40 -4.46
CA TYR A 218 -22.63 -19.83 -5.79
C TYR A 218 -21.64 -20.74 -6.55
N LYS A 219 -20.36 -20.73 -6.16
CA LYS A 219 -19.32 -21.64 -6.65
C LYS A 219 -18.39 -21.97 -5.49
N PRO A 220 -18.71 -22.98 -4.66
CA PRO A 220 -17.76 -23.44 -3.66
C PRO A 220 -16.48 -23.84 -4.39
N SER A 221 -15.36 -23.20 -4.04
CA SER A 221 -14.05 -23.69 -4.43
C SER A 221 -13.95 -25.15 -3.98
N PRO A 222 -13.54 -26.10 -4.84
CA PRO A 222 -13.31 -27.47 -4.40
C PRO A 222 -12.32 -27.39 -3.25
N ASP A 223 -12.69 -28.00 -2.13
CA ASP A 223 -11.99 -27.94 -0.85
C ASP A 223 -10.47 -28.03 -1.05
N ILE A 224 -9.74 -27.06 -0.47
CA ILE A 224 -8.28 -27.15 -0.28
C ILE A 224 -8.04 -28.03 0.95
#